data_AF-A0A831P7I4-F1
#
_entry.id   AF-A0A831P7I4-F1
#
_cell.length_a   1.000
_cell.length_b   1.000
_cell.length_c   1.000
_cell.angle_alpha   90.00
_cell.angle_beta   90.00
_cell.angle_gamma   90.00
#
_symmetry.space_group_name_H-M   'P 1'
#
loop_
_entity.id
_entity.type
_entity.pdbx_description
1 polymer ?
#
loop_
_entity_poly.entity_id
_entity_poly.type
_entity_poly.pdbx_seq_one_letter_code
_entity_poly.pdbx_strand_id
1 'polypeptide(L)' 'PGQLTGVSVVRLRIDAHGRLVSLKILKSPGNPALDRAAEGIVRMSAPFAPLPSRLRRKTPGIELTLYMDFYGYRQLYTEY' A
#
# COMPACT_ATOMS: atom_id res chain seq x y z
N PRO A 1 18.99 10.53 -10.94
CA PRO A 1 17.81 10.02 -10.18
C PRO A 1 17.71 8.50 -10.34
N GLY A 2 17.67 7.75 -9.24
CA GLY A 2 17.52 6.28 -9.27
C GLY A 2 16.15 5.91 -9.86
N GLN A 3 16.09 4.84 -10.66
CA GLN A 3 14.90 4.46 -11.45
C GLN A 3 13.65 4.08 -10.60
N LEU A 4 13.73 4.08 -9.27
CA LEU A 4 12.70 3.61 -8.35
C LEU A 4 12.31 4.66 -7.28
N THR A 5 12.10 5.91 -7.70
CA THR A 5 11.55 6.96 -6.84
C THR A 5 10.16 7.40 -7.29
N GLY A 6 9.27 7.72 -6.37
CA GLY A 6 7.98 8.33 -6.71
C GLY A 6 6.88 8.07 -5.68
N VAL A 7 5.76 8.79 -5.82
CA VAL A 7 4.61 8.66 -4.92
C VAL A 7 3.52 7.81 -5.55
N SER A 8 3.08 6.78 -4.82
CA SER A 8 1.90 5.98 -5.16
C SER A 8 0.77 6.24 -4.17
N VAL A 9 -0.47 6.28 -4.66
CA VAL A 9 -1.66 6.35 -3.82
C VAL A 9 -2.53 5.16 -4.16
N VAL A 10 -2.88 4.37 -3.14
CA VAL A 10 -3.72 3.19 -3.31
C VAL A 10 -4.96 3.28 -2.41
N ARG A 11 -6.07 2.77 -2.92
CA ARG A 11 -7.30 2.58 -2.19
C ARG A 11 -7.51 1.10 -1.95
N LEU A 12 -7.75 0.73 -0.71
CA LEU A 12 -8.14 -0.63 -0.35
C LEU A 12 -9.44 -0.63 0.44
N ARG A 13 -10.14 -1.75 0.35
CA ARG A 13 -11.32 -2.02 1.18
C ARG A 13 -11.05 -3.26 2.01
N ILE A 14 -11.26 -3.17 3.32
CA ILE A 14 -11.14 -4.30 4.24
C ILE A 14 -12.50 -4.62 4.84
N ASP A 15 -12.78 -5.90 5.07
CA ASP A 15 -13.98 -6.32 5.77
C ASP A 15 -13.85 -6.15 7.30
N ALA A 16 -14.97 -6.37 8.00
CA ALA A 16 -15.04 -6.33 9.46
C ALA A 16 -14.04 -7.26 10.16
N HIS A 17 -13.59 -8.33 9.49
CA HIS A 17 -12.63 -9.30 10.01
C HIS A 17 -11.19 -9.01 9.59
N GLY A 18 -10.95 -7.89 8.90
CA GLY A 18 -9.63 -7.45 8.46
C GLY A 18 -9.17 -8.08 7.15
N ARG A 19 -10.02 -8.81 6.43
CA ARG A 19 -9.64 -9.37 5.13
C ARG A 19 -9.65 -8.29 4.06
N LEU A 20 -8.63 -8.28 3.20
CA LEU A 20 -8.57 -7.42 2.04
C LEU A 20 -9.62 -7.86 1.01
N VAL A 21 -10.59 -6.98 0.73
CA VAL A 21 -11.68 -7.25 -0.22
C VAL A 21 -11.36 -6.71 -1.61
N SER A 22 -10.74 -5.52 -1.67
CA SER A 22 -10.35 -4.91 -2.94
C SER A 22 -9.15 -4.00 -2.77
N LEU A 23 -8.39 -3.83 -3.84
CA LEU A 23 -7.24 -2.94 -3.95
C LEU A 23 -7.25 -2.27 -5.33
N LYS A 24 -7.02 -0.96 -5.36
CA LYS A 24 -6.94 -0.16 -6.58
C LYS A 24 -5.87 0.92 -6.45
N ILE A 25 -5.01 1.06 -7.46
CA ILE A 25 -4.11 2.21 -7.58
C ILE A 25 -4.93 3.43 -8.00
N LEU A 26 -4.87 4.50 -7.22
CA LEU A 26 -5.49 5.79 -7.51
C LEU A 26 -4.52 6.73 -8.23
N LYS A 27 -3.24 6.67 -7.87
CA LYS A 27 -2.16 7.44 -8.50
C LYS A 27 -0.94 6.55 -8.66
N SER A 28 -0.50 6.38 -9.91
CA SER A 28 0.74 5.70 -10.25
C SER A 28 1.91 6.70 -10.31
N PRO A 29 3.11 6.35 -9.84
CA PRO A 29 4.32 7.13 -10.06
C PRO A 29 4.85 7.04 -11.50
N GLY A 30 4.20 6.27 -12.39
CA GLY A 30 4.61 6.11 -13.79
C GLY A 30 5.66 5.01 -14.01
N ASN A 31 6.01 4.25 -12.96
CA ASN A 31 6.89 3.09 -13.05
C ASN A 31 6.13 1.80 -12.66
N PRO A 32 5.94 0.85 -13.59
CA PRO A 32 5.23 -0.40 -13.31
C PRO A 32 5.83 -1.24 -12.17
N ALA A 33 7.15 -1.14 -11.91
CA ALA A 33 7.78 -1.81 -10.80
C ALA A 33 7.34 -1.22 -9.45
N LEU A 34 7.17 0.10 -9.37
CA LEU A 34 6.68 0.76 -8.16
C LEU A 34 5.18 0.53 -7.94
N ASP A 35 4.39 0.43 -9.01
CA ASP A 35 2.98 0.04 -8.90
C ASP A 35 2.84 -1.38 -8.32
N ARG A 36 3.62 -2.33 -8.86
CA ARG A 36 3.68 -3.70 -8.32
C ARG A 36 4.17 -3.73 -6.88
N ALA A 37 5.15 -2.90 -6.52
CA ALA A 37 5.64 -2.80 -5.16
C ALA A 37 4.57 -2.27 -4.21
N ALA A 38 3.83 -1.21 -4.59
CA ALA A 38 2.73 -0.68 -3.80
C ALA A 38 1.62 -1.72 -3.58
N GLU A 39 1.25 -2.47 -4.63
CA GLU A 39 0.29 -3.57 -4.49
C GLU A 39 0.83 -4.70 -3.61
N GLY A 40 2.10 -5.06 -3.79
CA GLY A 40 2.78 -6.08 -2.99
C GLY A 40 2.77 -5.75 -1.50
N ILE A 41 3.11 -4.50 -1.13
CA ILE A 41 3.08 -4.03 0.26
C ILE A 41 1.71 -4.21 0.88
N VAL A 42 0.63 -3.82 0.18
CA VAL A 42 -0.74 -4.00 0.70
C VAL A 42 -1.09 -5.47 0.87
N ARG A 43 -0.73 -6.31 -0.11
CA ARG A 43 -1.01 -7.75 -0.07
C ARG A 43 -0.23 -8.46 1.04
N MET A 44 1.02 -8.09 1.26
CA MET A 44 1.85 -8.59 2.38
C MET A 44 1.33 -8.13 3.75
N SER A 45 0.63 -7.00 3.80
CA SER A 45 0.02 -6.50 5.04
C SER A 45 -1.31 -7.18 5.37
N ALA A 46 -1.88 -7.97 4.44
CA ALA A 46 -3.12 -8.70 4.67
C ALA A 46 -2.87 -10.06 5.35
N PRO A 47 -3.77 -10.52 6.24
CA PRO A 47 -4.96 -9.80 6.72
C PRO A 47 -4.60 -8.69 7.71
N PHE A 48 -5.42 -7.65 7.72
CA PHE A 48 -5.36 -6.56 8.70
C PHE A 48 -6.02 -6.98 10.02
N ALA A 49 -5.80 -6.19 11.07
CA ALA A 49 -6.52 -6.40 12.32
C ALA A 49 -8.05 -6.28 12.11
N PRO A 50 -8.86 -7.16 12.73
CA PRO A 50 -10.31 -7.02 12.70
C PRO A 50 -10.75 -5.68 13.26
N LEU A 51 -11.87 -5.15 12.74
CA LEU A 51 -12.40 -3.90 13.26
C LEU A 51 -12.82 -4.04 14.73
N PRO A 52 -12.71 -2.97 15.55
CA PRO A 52 -13.22 -2.98 16.92
C PRO A 52 -14.70 -3.40 16.96
N SER A 53 -15.12 -4.12 18.00
CA SER A 53 -16.48 -4.67 18.10
C SER A 53 -17.58 -3.62 17.94
N ARG A 54 -17.36 -2.40 18.47
CA ARG A 54 -18.29 -1.26 18.31
C ARG A 54 -18.45 -0.83 16.85
N LEU A 55 -17.40 -0.93 16.04
CA LEU A 55 -17.42 -0.55 14.63
C LEU A 55 -17.97 -1.67 13.75
N ARG A 56 -17.64 -2.94 14.03
CA ARG A 56 -18.20 -4.12 13.33
C ARG A 56 -19.72 -4.18 13.36
N ARG A 57 -20.36 -3.69 14.44
CA ARG A 57 -21.83 -3.60 14.54
C ARG A 57 -22.45 -2.52 13.65
N LYS A 58 -21.65 -1.57 13.15
CA LYS A 58 -22.12 -0.41 12.38
C LYS A 58 -21.79 -0.53 10.89
N THR A 59 -20.72 -1.23 10.54
CA THR A 59 -20.30 -1.37 9.14
C THR A 59 -19.68 -2.74 8.88
N PRO A 60 -19.94 -3.36 7.71
CA PRO A 60 -19.33 -4.62 7.30
C PRO A 60 -17.87 -4.47 6.85
N GLY A 61 -17.33 -3.26 6.79
CA GLY A 61 -15.95 -2.99 6.39
C GLY A 61 -15.64 -1.50 6.33
N ILE A 62 -14.41 -1.17 5.94
CA ILE A 62 -13.96 0.22 5.75
C ILE A 62 -13.14 0.35 4.47
N GLU A 63 -13.07 1.58 3.95
CA GLU A 63 -12.16 1.96 2.88
C GLU A 63 -10.99 2.75 3.48
N LEU A 64 -9.78 2.44 3.03
CA LEU A 64 -8.54 3.11 3.43
C LEU A 64 -7.85 3.63 2.17
N THR A 65 -7.27 4.83 2.27
CA THR A 65 -6.36 5.37 1.23
C THR A 65 -4.97 5.48 1.82
N LEU A 66 -4.01 4.78 1.21
CA LEU A 66 -2.61 4.78 1.64
C LEU A 66 -1.78 5.59 0.66
N TYR A 67 -0.88 6.40 1.23
CA TYR A 67 0.11 7.19 0.52
C TYR A 67 1.48 6.57 0.76
N MET A 68 2.18 6.20 -0.31
CA MET A 68 3.51 5.60 -0.24
C MET A 68 4.48 6.50 -1.00
N ASP A 69 5.55 6.93 -0.34
CA ASP A 69 6.66 7.63 -0.97
C ASP A 69 7.84 6.66 -1.11
N PHE A 70 8.22 6.38 -2.35
CA PHE A 70 9.34 5.48 -2.66
C PHE A 70 10.61 6.31 -2.85
N TYR A 71 11.63 5.99 -2.05
CA TYR A 71 12.96 6.58 -2.14
C TYR A 71 13.95 5.52 -2.64
N GLY A 72 14.63 5.81 -3.76
CA GLY A 72 15.71 4.99 -4.29
C GLY A 72 17.05 5.52 -3.79
N TYR A 73 17.75 4.74 -2.98
CA TYR A 73 19.13 5.07 -2.58
C TYR A 73 20.11 4.53 -3.62
N ARG A 74 21.03 5.39 -4.09
CA ARG A 74 22.20 4.96 -4.87
C ARG A 74 23.35 4.80 -3.89
N GLN A 75 23.72 3.57 -3.53
CA GLN A 75 25.01 3.32 -2.89
C GLN A 75 26.10 3.58 -3.92
N LEU A 76 26.84 4.67 -3.75
CA LEU A 76 28.12 4.87 -4.41
C LEU A 76 29.16 4.15 -3.56
N TYR A 77 29.55 2.94 -3.97
CA TYR A 77 30.78 2.35 -3.46
C TYR A 77 31.93 3.18 -4.00
N THR A 78 32.59 3.97 -3.13
CA THR A 78 33.96 4.39 -3.38
C THR A 78 34.83 3.27 -2.82
N GLU A 79 35.45 2.50 -3.71
CA GLU A 79 36.59 1.67 -3.33
C GLU A 79 37.74 2.63 -2.95
N TYR A 80 38.34 2.39 -1.78
CA TYR A 80 39.59 3.02 -1.32
C TYR A 80 40.76 2.09 -1.61
#